data_AF-A0A3D3X5H5-F1
#
_entry.id   AF-A0A3D3X5H5-F1
#
_cell.length_a   1.000
_cell.length_b   1.000
_cell.length_c   1.000
_cell.angle_alpha   90.00
_cell.angle_beta   90.00
_cell.angle_gamma   90.00
#
_symmetry.space_group_name_H-M   'P 1'
#
loop_
_entity.id
_entity.type
_entity.pdbx_description
1 polymer ?
#
loop_
_entity_poly.entity_id
_entity_poly.type
_entity_poly.pdbx_seq_one_letter_code
_entity_poly.pdbx_strand_id
1 'polypeptide(L)'
;MFERLKQFGLNQFCFHTANDDVISDNKFRAYYENYSEPLVDVDLFFAGGLNPTRTKILKYLNPDVWIVGSYITKSINFVEAVTKIRKTIYEK
;
A
#
# COMPACT_ATOMS: atom_id res chain seq x y z
N MET A 1 -14.93 -11.56 -1.84
CA MET A 1 -15.08 -11.12 -0.41
C MET A 1 -15.60 -9.68 -0.31
N PHE A 2 -14.98 -8.76 -1.04
CA PHE A 2 -15.26 -7.32 -0.98
C PHE A 2 -16.71 -6.95 -1.32
N GLU A 3 -17.31 -7.61 -2.32
CA GLU A 3 -18.73 -7.41 -2.68
C GLU A 3 -19.69 -7.68 -1.52
N ARG A 4 -19.39 -8.67 -0.67
CA ARG A 4 -20.20 -8.94 0.53
C ARG A 4 -20.05 -7.81 1.56
N LEU A 5 -18.87 -7.22 1.69
CA LEU A 5 -18.63 -6.10 2.60
C LEU A 5 -19.30 -4.81 2.09
N LYS A 6 -19.34 -4.59 0.76
CA LYS A 6 -20.09 -3.48 0.14
C LYS A 6 -21.58 -3.52 0.46
N GLN A 7 -22.19 -4.71 0.56
CA GLN A 7 -23.59 -4.87 0.98
C GLN A 7 -23.88 -4.34 2.40
N PHE A 8 -22.85 -4.22 3.24
CA PHE A 8 -22.95 -3.61 4.59
C PHE A 8 -22.61 -2.11 4.59
N GLY A 9 -22.42 -1.50 3.42
CA GLY A 9 -22.10 -0.08 3.28
C GLY A 9 -20.61 0.26 3.34
N LEU A 10 -19.71 -0.74 3.31
CA LEU A 10 -18.27 -0.48 3.24
C LEU A 10 -17.89 -0.09 1.81
N ASN A 11 -17.35 1.11 1.65
CA ASN A 11 -16.87 1.67 0.38
C ASN A 11 -15.37 2.04 0.41
N GLN A 12 -14.69 1.83 1.54
CA GLN A 12 -13.27 2.09 1.71
C GLN A 12 -12.58 0.85 2.30
N PHE A 13 -11.46 0.46 1.71
CA PHE A 13 -10.71 -0.72 2.14
C PHE A 13 -9.23 -0.38 2.33
N CYS A 14 -8.68 -0.74 3.48
CA CYS A 14 -7.25 -0.64 3.74
C CYS A 14 -6.61 -2.02 3.78
N PHE A 15 -5.67 -2.25 2.87
CA PHE A 15 -4.73 -3.35 3.00
C PHE A 15 -3.62 -2.95 3.97
N HIS A 16 -3.53 -3.65 5.10
CA HIS A 16 -2.55 -3.34 6.14
C HIS A 16 -1.76 -4.60 6.52
N THR A 17 -0.47 -4.65 6.19
CA THR A 17 0.43 -5.66 6.76
C THR A 17 0.94 -5.18 8.12
N ALA A 18 0.65 -5.97 9.17
CA ALA A 18 0.91 -5.56 10.56
C ALA A 18 2.39 -5.31 10.91
N ASN A 19 3.34 -5.75 10.08
CA ASN A 19 4.78 -5.62 10.34
C ASN A 19 5.57 -5.39 9.05
N ASP A 20 6.56 -4.50 9.13
CA ASP A 20 7.49 -4.18 8.05
C ASP A 20 8.35 -5.39 7.61
N ASP A 21 8.43 -6.43 8.46
CA ASP A 21 9.42 -7.51 8.38
C ASP A 21 8.85 -8.88 7.97
N VAL A 22 7.53 -9.05 7.85
CA VAL A 22 6.94 -10.40 7.75
C VAL A 22 6.96 -10.96 6.32
N ILE A 23 7.10 -10.10 5.31
CA ILE A 23 7.07 -10.52 3.91
C ILE A 23 8.30 -9.93 3.20
N SER A 24 9.18 -10.81 2.72
CA SER A 24 10.28 -10.38 1.86
C SER A 24 9.73 -9.69 0.61
N ASP A 25 10.46 -8.72 0.04
CA ASP A 25 10.00 -7.94 -1.11
C ASP A 25 9.53 -8.83 -2.27
N ASN A 26 10.18 -10.00 -2.44
CA ASN A 26 9.85 -11.00 -3.46
C ASN A 26 8.49 -11.70 -3.23
N LYS A 27 8.01 -11.76 -1.99
CA LYS A 27 6.69 -12.34 -1.63
C LYS A 27 5.61 -11.27 -1.47
N PHE A 28 5.99 -9.99 -1.45
CA PHE A 28 5.08 -8.88 -1.19
C PHE A 28 4.04 -8.74 -2.31
N ARG A 29 4.46 -8.85 -3.58
CA ARG A 29 3.54 -8.83 -4.71
C ARG A 29 2.52 -9.98 -4.67
N ALA A 30 3.02 -11.22 -4.52
CA ALA A 30 2.20 -12.43 -4.52
C ALA A 30 1.16 -12.43 -3.38
N TYR A 31 1.49 -11.82 -2.23
CA TYR A 31 0.54 -11.64 -1.14
C TYR A 31 -0.70 -10.86 -1.58
N TYR A 32 -0.52 -9.78 -2.33
CA TYR A 32 -1.63 -8.93 -2.79
C TYR A 32 -2.32 -9.44 -4.06
N GLU A 33 -1.65 -10.24 -4.88
CA GLU A 33 -2.28 -10.90 -6.03
C GLU A 33 -3.41 -11.85 -5.60
N ASN A 34 -3.36 -12.43 -4.40
CA ASN A 34 -4.46 -13.22 -3.84
C ASN A 34 -5.71 -12.39 -3.51
N TYR A 35 -5.58 -11.06 -3.44
CA TYR A 35 -6.67 -10.12 -3.19
C TYR A 35 -7.03 -9.29 -4.43
N SER A 36 -6.55 -9.71 -5.61
CA SER A 36 -6.74 -9.05 -6.91
C SER A 36 -8.16 -9.17 -7.49
N GLU A 37 -9.15 -9.61 -6.70
CA GLU A 37 -10.56 -9.38 -7.07
C GLU A 37 -10.70 -7.89 -7.45
N PRO A 38 -11.34 -7.55 -8.58
CA PRO A 38 -11.43 -6.18 -9.02
C PRO A 38 -12.05 -5.32 -7.91
N LEU A 39 -11.23 -4.47 -7.29
CA LEU A 39 -11.64 -3.47 -6.31
C LEU A 39 -12.24 -2.27 -7.05
N VAL A 40 -13.29 -2.55 -7.84
CA VAL A 40 -13.98 -1.55 -8.64
C VAL A 40 -14.97 -0.81 -7.74
N ASP A 41 -14.95 0.51 -7.85
CA ASP A 41 -15.80 1.44 -7.10
C ASP A 41 -15.62 1.40 -5.58
N VAL A 42 -14.37 1.26 -5.12
CA VAL A 42 -14.01 1.40 -3.69
C VAL A 42 -12.74 2.23 -3.55
N ASP A 43 -12.66 3.04 -2.48
CA ASP A 43 -11.44 3.76 -2.16
C ASP A 43 -10.43 2.77 -1.56
N LEU A 44 -9.24 2.69 -2.15
CA LEU A 44 -8.20 1.74 -1.77
C LEU A 44 -7.04 2.42 -1.05
N PHE A 45 -6.73 1.91 0.15
CA PHE A 45 -5.66 2.39 1.02
C PHE A 45 -4.62 1.28 1.20
N PHE A 46 -3.33 1.64 1.20
CA PHE A 46 -2.25 0.73 1.59
C PHE A 46 -1.47 1.21 2.79
N ALA A 47 -1.20 0.30 3.71
CA ALA A 47 -0.38 0.50 4.89
C ALA A 47 0.48 -0.74 5.19
N GLY A 48 1.57 -0.54 5.94
CA GLY A 48 2.44 -1.62 6.41
C GLY A 48 3.73 -1.77 5.61
N GLY A 49 4.86 -1.43 6.22
CA GLY A 49 6.19 -1.65 5.63
C GLY A 49 6.48 -0.91 4.33
N LEU A 50 5.72 0.13 3.98
CA LEU A 50 5.90 0.84 2.72
C LEU A 50 7.24 1.58 2.68
N ASN A 51 8.01 1.31 1.63
CA ASN A 51 9.24 1.97 1.23
C ASN A 51 9.22 2.14 -0.30
N PRO A 52 10.15 2.88 -0.92
CA PRO A 52 10.15 3.10 -2.37
C PRO A 52 10.05 1.82 -3.21
N THR A 53 10.76 0.75 -2.83
CA THR A 53 10.72 -0.54 -3.54
C THR A 53 9.33 -1.16 -3.50
N ARG A 54 8.75 -1.30 -2.30
CA ARG A 54 7.43 -1.93 -2.09
C ARG A 54 6.29 -1.09 -2.65
N THR A 55 6.36 0.24 -2.47
CA THR A 55 5.40 1.17 -3.09
C THR A 55 5.40 1.02 -4.60
N LYS A 56 6.58 0.95 -5.24
CA LYS A 56 6.68 0.72 -6.69
C LYS A 56 6.04 -0.61 -7.11
N ILE A 57 6.26 -1.68 -6.36
CA ILE A 57 5.68 -3.00 -6.61
C ILE A 57 4.15 -2.97 -6.57
N LEU A 58 3.54 -2.14 -5.71
CA LEU A 58 2.09 -2.08 -5.53
C LEU A 58 1.38 -1.06 -6.43
N LYS A 59 2.11 -0.22 -7.19
CA LYS A 59 1.47 0.82 -8.04
C LYS A 59 0.43 0.27 -9.02
N TYR A 60 0.57 -0.98 -9.48
CA TYR A 60 -0.38 -1.60 -10.41
C TYR A 60 -1.79 -1.78 -9.81
N LEU A 61 -1.91 -1.79 -8.48
CA LEU A 61 -3.19 -1.87 -7.77
C LEU A 61 -3.91 -0.51 -7.73
N ASN A 62 -3.25 0.55 -8.21
CA ASN A 62 -3.79 1.92 -8.31
C ASN A 62 -4.51 2.41 -7.04
N PRO A 63 -3.84 2.40 -5.86
CA PRO A 63 -4.49 2.86 -4.65
C PRO A 63 -4.68 4.38 -4.60
N ASP A 64 -5.77 4.79 -3.98
CA ASP A 64 -6.11 6.19 -3.75
C ASP A 64 -5.26 6.81 -2.64
N VAL A 65 -4.90 6.02 -1.62
CA VAL A 65 -4.15 6.50 -0.45
C VAL A 65 -2.98 5.58 -0.08
N TRP A 66 -1.83 6.19 0.16
CA TRP A 66 -0.63 5.54 0.67
C TRP A 66 -0.35 6.00 2.11
N ILE A 67 -0.29 5.06 3.05
CA ILE A 67 -0.04 5.30 4.47
C ILE A 67 1.36 4.82 4.82
N VAL A 68 2.31 5.76 4.93
CA VAL A 68 3.72 5.46 5.20
C VAL A 68 4.09 5.89 6.61
N GLY A 69 4.44 4.91 7.45
CA GLY A 69 4.84 5.13 8.84
C GLY A 69 6.36 5.11 9.02
N SER A 70 6.88 3.95 9.45
CA SER A 70 8.26 3.74 9.90
C SER A 70 9.34 4.19 8.92
N TYR A 71 9.15 4.04 7.61
CA TYR A 71 10.11 4.50 6.61
C TYR A 71 10.38 6.01 6.70
N ILE A 72 9.38 6.80 7.10
CA ILE A 72 9.53 8.23 7.35
C ILE A 72 9.94 8.47 8.79
N THR A 73 9.19 7.96 9.76
CA THR A 73 9.35 8.32 11.18
C THR A 73 10.63 7.79 11.81
N LYS A 74 11.23 6.72 11.27
CA LYS A 74 12.53 6.18 11.71
C LYS A 74 13.70 6.61 10.82
N SER A 75 13.46 7.45 9.81
CA SER A 75 14.54 7.91 8.93
C SER A 75 15.41 8.96 9.63
N ILE A 76 16.71 8.95 9.33
CA ILE A 76 17.65 9.99 9.78
C ILE A 76 17.27 11.34 9.15
N ASN A 77 16.77 11.32 7.91
CA ASN A 77 16.34 12.49 7.16
C ASN A 77 14.91 12.30 6.62
N PHE A 78 13.92 12.79 7.38
CA PHE A 78 12.50 12.64 7.03
C PHE A 78 12.13 13.39 5.75
N VAL A 79 12.75 14.54 5.45
CA VAL A 79 12.49 15.29 4.23
C VAL A 79 12.88 14.47 3.00
N GLU A 80 14.04 13.83 3.06
CA GLU A 80 14.50 12.92 2.00
C GLU A 80 13.59 11.70 1.88
N ALA A 81 13.19 11.09 2.99
CA ALA A 81 12.31 9.92 2.99
C ALA A 81 10.94 10.23 2.36
N VAL A 82 10.30 11.34 2.76
CA VAL A 82 9.05 11.83 2.17
C VAL A 82 9.22 12.10 0.68
N THR A 83 10.32 12.76 0.29
CA THR A 83 10.61 13.06 -1.12
C THR A 83 10.71 11.79 -1.95
N LYS A 84 11.46 10.78 -1.49
CA LYS A 84 11.60 9.49 -2.20
C LYS A 84 10.27 8.75 -2.36
N ILE A 85 9.45 8.71 -1.32
CA ILE A 85 8.11 8.11 -1.40
C ILE A 85 7.23 8.86 -2.38
N ARG A 86 7.15 10.18 -2.28
CA ARG A 86 6.34 11.01 -3.17
C ARG A 86 6.74 10.80 -4.64
N LYS A 87 8.04 10.79 -4.93
CA LYS A 87 8.55 10.49 -6.27
C LYS A 87 8.12 9.11 -6.74
N THR A 88 8.25 8.10 -5.89
CA THR A 88 7.82 6.73 -6.21
C THR A 88 6.33 6.67 -6.58
N ILE A 89 5.47 7.38 -5.84
CA ILE A 89 4.02 7.38 -6.08
C ILE A 89 3.69 8.12 -7.38
N TYR A 90 4.18 9.33 -7.58
CA TYR A 90 3.67 10.24 -8.61
C TYR A 90 4.54 10.37 -9.87
N GLU A 91 5.83 10.02 -9.82
CA GLU A 91 6.69 10.03 -11.02
C GLU A 91 6.53 8.71 -11.79
N LYS A 92 6.65 8.79 -13.13
CA LYS A 92 6.45 7.67 -14.06
C LYS A 92 7.66 6.75 -14.12
#